data_AF-A0A3A5W1R2-F1
#
_entry.id   AF-A0A3A5W1R2-F1
#
_cell.length_a   1.000
_cell.length_b   1.000
_cell.length_c   1.000
_cell.angle_alpha   90.00
_cell.angle_beta   90.00
_cell.angle_gamma   90.00
#
_symmetry.space_group_name_H-M   'P 1'
#
loop_
_entity.id
_entity.type
_entity.pdbx_description
1 polymer ?
#
loop_
_entity_poly.entity_id
_entity_poly.type
_entity_poly.pdbx_seq_one_letter_code
_entity_poly.pdbx_strand_id
1 'polypeptide(L)'
;MIWLELHILGTASARPAGARDVSGSLLSCEDGIAVIDAGEGFQIRYAQQRKRLKLHTPTGSLRAARIDVVCLTHGHLDHTWGLLPWLQTMSLDRRTRPLLIVGPTSTEVLDALTDGRAIPESAPPAELARQMQSWHSLGATSTQLGYEVRWILGDVQADSWIELDPTSQTAAQIPSLPQPQGWRHVNIVPLATTHTVPSCAWMFETKEKAGKFNRLKAAELRLTTAQQTELGQGRDITLANGESLAASSFRSAAIEPRRLVVSGDTAEQAPGIKALSAVDVIVHEATFLDDTKDHATEHLHSTATGATRTALSCGANHLVLTHFSARIKDPTVPLDEATKEDANNSLTISVAKDGDRILLGSSGQTTHLSWTGDGWAA
;
A
#
# COMPACT_ATOMS: atom_id res chain seq x y z
N MET A 1 -18.36 -6.39 5.82
CA MET A 1 -17.93 -4.98 5.74
C MET A 1 -16.55 -4.99 5.11
N ILE A 2 -16.35 -4.28 4.00
CA ILE A 2 -15.04 -4.20 3.33
C ILE A 2 -14.16 -3.27 4.18
N TRP A 3 -12.94 -3.69 4.48
CA TRP A 3 -12.00 -2.90 5.27
C TRP A 3 -10.95 -2.25 4.39
N LEU A 4 -10.39 -3.03 3.45
CA LEU A 4 -9.41 -2.56 2.49
C LEU A 4 -9.89 -2.91 1.08
N GLU A 5 -9.81 -1.95 0.17
CA GLU A 5 -10.15 -2.12 -1.25
C GLU A 5 -9.01 -1.56 -2.10
N LEU A 6 -8.29 -2.44 -2.81
CA LEU A 6 -7.23 -2.03 -3.73
C LEU A 6 -7.80 -1.94 -5.15
N HIS A 7 -7.63 -0.81 -5.82
CA HIS A 7 -7.87 -0.64 -7.25
C HIS A 7 -6.53 -0.69 -7.97
N ILE A 8 -6.38 -1.64 -8.89
CA ILE A 8 -5.16 -1.78 -9.70
C ILE A 8 -5.39 -1.02 -11.00
N LEU A 9 -4.60 0.01 -11.26
CA LEU A 9 -4.82 0.85 -12.44
C LEU A 9 -3.88 0.52 -13.59
N GLY A 10 -2.67 0.04 -13.30
CA GLY A 10 -1.71 -0.39 -14.30
C GLY A 10 -0.97 -1.64 -13.86
N THR A 11 -0.65 -2.50 -14.83
CA THR A 11 -0.08 -3.84 -14.62
C THR A 11 1.11 -4.13 -15.55
N ALA A 12 1.58 -3.16 -16.34
CA ALA A 12 2.75 -3.31 -17.21
C ALA A 12 4.04 -2.87 -16.50
N SER A 13 5.13 -3.59 -16.80
CA SER A 13 6.49 -3.21 -16.41
C SER A 13 7.17 -2.31 -17.44
N ALA A 14 7.91 -1.30 -16.95
CA ALA A 14 8.79 -0.36 -17.66
C ALA A 14 8.09 0.61 -18.64
N ARG A 15 7.07 0.17 -19.36
CA ARG A 15 6.34 0.96 -20.36
C ARG A 15 4.94 0.40 -20.62
N PRO A 16 4.00 1.21 -21.13
CA PRO A 16 2.71 0.71 -21.56
C PRO A 16 2.87 -0.39 -22.61
N ALA A 17 2.09 -1.47 -22.48
CA ALA A 17 2.19 -2.64 -23.34
C ALA A 17 0.82 -3.27 -23.61
N GLY A 18 0.40 -3.24 -24.88
CA GLY A 18 -0.91 -3.75 -25.28
C GLY A 18 -2.04 -2.96 -24.61
N ALA A 19 -2.83 -3.63 -23.79
CA ALA A 19 -3.90 -3.02 -22.99
C ALA A 19 -3.50 -2.71 -21.54
N ARG A 20 -2.21 -2.86 -21.20
CA ARG A 20 -1.67 -2.63 -19.86
C ARG A 20 -0.91 -1.31 -19.80
N ASP A 21 -1.26 -0.48 -18.86
CA ASP A 21 -0.58 0.74 -18.47
C ASP A 21 0.46 0.46 -17.37
N VAL A 22 1.38 1.40 -17.19
CA VAL A 22 2.42 1.32 -16.14
C VAL A 22 1.85 1.49 -14.73
N SER A 23 2.64 1.06 -13.75
CA SER A 23 2.34 0.98 -12.33
C SER A 23 1.55 2.16 -11.76
N GLY A 24 0.57 1.82 -10.93
CA GLY A 24 -0.24 2.76 -10.18
C GLY A 24 -1.48 2.09 -9.62
N SER A 25 -1.72 2.26 -8.33
CA SER A 25 -2.84 1.65 -7.61
C SER A 25 -3.41 2.60 -6.57
N LEU A 26 -4.63 2.33 -6.11
CA LEU A 26 -5.29 3.07 -5.04
C LEU A 26 -5.82 2.11 -4.00
N LEU A 27 -5.42 2.28 -2.74
CA LEU A 27 -6.06 1.62 -1.62
C LEU A 27 -7.09 2.55 -1.00
N SER A 28 -8.35 2.16 -1.06
CA SER A 28 -9.48 2.81 -0.40
C SER A 28 -9.84 2.08 0.88
N CYS A 29 -10.00 2.83 1.97
CA CYS A 29 -10.47 2.33 3.26
C CYS A 29 -11.40 3.32 3.96
N GLU A 30 -11.83 2.99 5.17
CA GLU A 30 -12.69 3.85 6.00
C GLU A 30 -12.01 5.20 6.33
N ASP A 31 -10.70 5.20 6.56
CA ASP A 31 -9.95 6.41 6.92
C ASP A 31 -9.78 7.36 5.72
N GLY A 32 -9.29 6.83 4.60
CA GLY A 32 -8.97 7.64 3.42
C GLY A 32 -8.64 6.77 2.20
N ILE A 33 -7.95 7.39 1.26
CA ILE A 33 -7.38 6.74 0.08
C ILE A 33 -5.87 6.98 0.08
N ALA A 34 -5.10 5.90 -0.06
CA ALA A 34 -3.68 5.92 -0.36
C ALA A 34 -3.46 5.60 -1.84
N VAL A 35 -2.57 6.33 -2.50
CA VAL A 35 -2.06 5.98 -3.83
C VAL A 35 -0.78 5.20 -3.64
N ILE A 36 -0.60 4.13 -4.41
CA ILE A 36 0.65 3.36 -4.46
C ILE A 36 1.17 3.48 -5.89
N ASP A 37 2.26 4.23 -6.04
CA ASP A 37 2.82 4.65 -7.32
C ASP A 37 1.85 5.45 -8.22
N ALA A 38 2.43 6.29 -9.06
CA ALA A 38 1.74 7.11 -10.04
C ALA A 38 2.58 7.21 -11.31
N GLY A 39 2.72 6.09 -12.03
CA GLY A 39 3.38 6.03 -13.33
C GLY A 39 2.74 6.93 -14.38
N GLU A 40 3.43 7.15 -15.49
CA GLU A 40 2.96 8.00 -16.60
C GLU A 40 1.47 7.73 -16.94
N GLY A 41 0.68 8.80 -17.11
CA GLY A 41 -0.75 8.70 -17.44
C GLY A 41 -1.69 8.41 -16.26
N PHE A 42 -1.18 8.33 -15.02
CA PHE A 42 -1.97 8.00 -13.82
C PHE A 42 -3.29 8.79 -13.69
N GLN A 43 -3.26 10.11 -13.94
CA GLN A 43 -4.46 10.95 -13.86
C GLN A 43 -5.61 10.50 -14.77
N ILE A 44 -5.28 9.95 -15.95
CA ILE A 44 -6.25 9.45 -16.94
C ILE A 44 -6.88 8.17 -16.39
N ARG A 45 -6.05 7.22 -15.94
CA ARG A 45 -6.51 5.96 -15.37
C ARG A 45 -7.35 6.16 -14.12
N TYR A 46 -6.94 7.07 -13.25
CA TYR A 46 -7.73 7.49 -12.09
C TYR A 46 -9.10 8.01 -12.49
N ALA A 47 -9.17 8.95 -13.45
CA ALA A 47 -10.44 9.48 -13.93
C ALA A 47 -11.34 8.40 -14.54
N GLN A 48 -10.76 7.44 -15.28
CA GLN A 48 -11.47 6.30 -15.84
C GLN A 48 -12.01 5.38 -14.75
N GLN A 49 -11.21 5.00 -13.75
CA GLN A 49 -11.65 4.11 -12.67
C GLN A 49 -12.77 4.75 -11.84
N ARG A 50 -12.69 6.06 -11.56
CA ARG A 50 -13.78 6.81 -10.94
C ARG A 50 -15.07 6.75 -11.74
N LYS A 51 -14.97 6.93 -13.07
CA LYS A 51 -16.12 6.85 -13.97
C LYS A 51 -16.75 5.45 -13.93
N ARG A 52 -15.93 4.40 -13.99
CA ARG A 52 -16.38 3.00 -13.88
C ARG A 52 -17.13 2.77 -12.56
N LEU A 53 -16.57 3.22 -11.43
CA LEU A 53 -17.23 3.06 -10.12
C LEU A 53 -18.57 3.79 -10.06
N LYS A 54 -18.62 5.03 -10.54
CA LYS A 54 -19.85 5.82 -10.56
C LYS A 54 -20.96 5.13 -11.38
N LEU A 55 -20.61 4.43 -12.45
CA LEU A 55 -21.56 3.76 -13.34
C LEU A 55 -21.99 2.38 -12.82
N HIS A 56 -21.08 1.61 -12.23
CA HIS A 56 -21.31 0.18 -11.94
C HIS A 56 -21.28 -0.16 -10.44
N THR A 57 -21.06 0.80 -9.55
CA THR A 57 -21.07 0.58 -8.09
C THR A 57 -21.66 1.80 -7.39
N PRO A 58 -22.99 1.84 -7.15
CA PRO A 58 -23.69 3.03 -6.62
C PRO A 58 -23.14 3.57 -5.28
N THR A 59 -22.50 2.71 -4.48
CA THR A 59 -21.91 3.05 -3.19
C THR A 59 -20.40 3.29 -3.24
N GLY A 60 -19.74 2.95 -4.34
CA GLY A 60 -18.28 3.08 -4.51
C GLY A 60 -17.90 4.48 -4.97
N SER A 61 -16.89 5.10 -4.34
CA SER A 61 -16.44 6.43 -4.73
C SER A 61 -14.96 6.66 -4.43
N LEU A 62 -14.17 6.83 -5.48
CA LEU A 62 -12.79 7.32 -5.40
C LEU A 62 -12.81 8.85 -5.50
N ARG A 63 -13.04 9.56 -4.40
CA ARG A 63 -13.07 11.05 -4.41
C ARG A 63 -11.65 11.59 -4.23
N ALA A 64 -11.24 12.54 -5.07
CA ALA A 64 -9.90 13.14 -4.99
C ALA A 64 -9.64 13.79 -3.61
N ALA A 65 -10.67 14.39 -3.02
CA ALA A 65 -10.61 14.96 -1.67
C ALA A 65 -10.35 13.92 -0.57
N ARG A 66 -10.54 12.61 -0.81
CA ARG A 66 -10.21 11.56 0.17
C ARG A 66 -8.81 10.97 0.00
N ILE A 67 -8.07 11.41 -1.02
CA ILE A 67 -6.69 10.98 -1.21
C ILE A 67 -5.84 11.73 -0.21
N ASP A 68 -5.28 11.04 0.77
CA ASP A 68 -4.54 11.67 1.87
C ASP A 68 -3.04 11.42 1.75
N VAL A 69 -2.63 10.39 1.00
CA VAL A 69 -1.22 10.01 0.86
C VAL A 69 -0.89 9.39 -0.50
N VAL A 70 0.33 9.65 -0.97
CA VAL A 70 0.99 8.97 -2.08
C VAL A 70 2.20 8.22 -1.53
N CYS A 71 2.23 6.91 -1.75
CA CYS A 71 3.27 5.98 -1.33
C CYS A 71 4.03 5.55 -2.59
N LEU A 72 5.23 6.08 -2.80
CA LEU A 72 6.11 5.68 -3.90
C LEU A 72 6.92 4.46 -3.46
N THR A 73 6.94 3.41 -4.28
CA THR A 73 7.69 2.18 -3.99
C THR A 73 9.17 2.36 -4.28
N HIS A 74 9.53 3.13 -5.31
CA HIS A 74 10.89 3.46 -5.70
C HIS A 74 10.89 4.57 -6.77
N GLY A 75 12.06 4.93 -7.30
CA GLY A 75 12.21 6.07 -8.21
C GLY A 75 12.19 5.78 -9.72
N HIS A 76 11.88 4.59 -10.20
CA HIS A 76 11.74 4.41 -11.66
C HIS A 76 10.52 5.17 -12.22
N LEU A 77 10.66 5.68 -13.45
CA LEU A 77 9.73 6.65 -14.02
C LEU A 77 8.36 6.05 -14.37
N ASP A 78 8.32 4.75 -14.64
CA ASP A 78 7.07 4.00 -14.81
C ASP A 78 6.27 3.86 -13.50
N HIS A 79 6.85 4.25 -12.36
CA HIS A 79 6.18 4.34 -11.05
C HIS A 79 5.92 5.79 -10.60
N THR A 80 6.61 6.80 -11.14
CA THR A 80 6.59 8.16 -10.56
C THR A 80 6.15 9.26 -11.52
N TRP A 81 6.31 9.07 -12.84
CA TRP A 81 6.27 10.18 -13.79
C TRP A 81 4.89 10.82 -13.98
N GLY A 82 3.82 10.10 -13.62
CA GLY A 82 2.46 10.62 -13.60
C GLY A 82 2.12 11.47 -12.38
N LEU A 83 2.98 11.53 -11.36
CA LEU A 83 2.68 12.22 -10.10
C LEU A 83 2.59 13.74 -10.29
N LEU A 84 3.61 14.37 -10.88
CA LEU A 84 3.64 15.83 -11.08
C LEU A 84 2.40 16.39 -11.81
N PRO A 85 2.03 15.92 -13.02
CA PRO A 85 0.84 16.43 -13.70
C PRO A 85 -0.44 16.17 -12.90
N TRP A 86 -0.47 15.09 -12.12
CA TRP A 86 -1.62 14.78 -11.29
C TRP A 86 -1.74 15.70 -10.04
N LEU A 87 -0.63 16.10 -9.43
CA LEU A 87 -0.61 17.13 -8.37
C LEU A 87 -1.18 18.45 -8.88
N GLN A 88 -0.83 18.84 -10.11
CA GLN A 88 -1.38 20.03 -10.77
C GLN A 88 -2.87 19.87 -11.06
N THR A 89 -3.31 18.70 -11.51
CA THR A 89 -4.75 18.40 -11.67
C THR A 89 -5.51 18.55 -10.35
N MET A 90 -4.97 18.08 -9.22
CA MET A 90 -5.60 18.28 -7.91
C MET A 90 -5.66 19.74 -7.48
N SER A 91 -4.69 20.57 -7.89
CA SER A 91 -4.73 22.03 -7.70
C SER A 91 -5.89 22.67 -8.48
N LEU A 92 -6.05 22.30 -9.75
CA LEU A 92 -7.15 22.76 -10.60
C LEU A 92 -8.53 22.34 -10.05
N ASP A 93 -8.61 21.16 -9.44
CA ASP A 93 -9.78 20.67 -8.73
C ASP A 93 -10.02 21.37 -7.37
N ARG A 94 -9.22 22.39 -7.03
CA ARG A 94 -9.30 23.20 -5.81
C ARG A 94 -9.21 22.35 -4.55
N ARG A 95 -8.30 21.38 -4.54
CA ARG A 95 -7.95 20.64 -3.33
C ARG A 95 -7.57 21.62 -2.22
N THR A 96 -8.04 21.36 -1.00
CA THR A 96 -7.66 22.11 0.21
C THR A 96 -7.08 21.23 1.31
N ARG A 97 -7.28 19.90 1.22
CA ARG A 97 -6.78 18.95 2.22
C ARG A 97 -5.27 18.73 2.03
N PRO A 98 -4.49 18.63 3.11
CA PRO A 98 -3.08 18.28 3.03
C PRO A 98 -2.85 16.96 2.31
N LEU A 99 -1.75 16.83 1.58
CA LEU A 99 -1.31 15.60 0.93
C LEU A 99 0.05 15.19 1.46
N LEU A 100 0.16 13.95 1.93
CA LEU A 100 1.43 13.36 2.31
C LEU A 100 2.03 12.62 1.09
N ILE A 101 3.29 12.84 0.77
CA ILE A 101 4.00 12.09 -0.28
C ILE A 101 5.23 11.46 0.36
N VAL A 102 5.34 10.14 0.28
CA VAL A 102 6.39 9.35 0.95
C VAL A 102 7.07 8.44 -0.05
N GLY A 103 8.36 8.19 0.14
CA GLY A 103 9.09 7.20 -0.65
C GLY A 103 10.46 6.85 -0.05
N PRO A 104 11.09 5.76 -0.51
CA PRO A 104 12.38 5.33 0.00
C PRO A 104 13.55 6.14 -0.58
N THR A 105 14.64 6.20 0.18
CA THR A 105 15.96 6.66 -0.26
C THR A 105 17.04 5.91 0.54
N SER A 106 18.33 6.21 0.32
CA SER A 106 19.42 5.61 1.09
C SER A 106 19.85 6.48 2.27
N THR A 107 20.41 5.87 3.31
CA THR A 107 21.03 6.59 4.44
C THR A 107 22.05 7.65 3.97
N GLU A 108 22.85 7.35 2.94
CA GLU A 108 23.83 8.31 2.39
C GLU A 108 23.16 9.59 1.85
N VAL A 109 22.00 9.44 1.18
CA VAL A 109 21.21 10.58 0.67
C VAL A 109 20.57 11.34 1.82
N LEU A 110 20.02 10.65 2.84
CA LEU A 110 19.45 11.29 4.02
C LEU A 110 20.47 12.16 4.75
N ASP A 111 21.66 11.62 5.01
CA ASP A 111 22.75 12.32 5.70
C ASP A 111 23.17 13.54 4.89
N ALA A 112 23.33 13.39 3.56
CA ALA A 112 23.67 14.49 2.69
C ALA A 112 22.64 15.63 2.73
N LEU A 113 21.35 15.31 2.61
CA LEU A 113 20.28 16.31 2.60
C LEU A 113 20.12 17.00 3.97
N THR A 114 20.25 16.25 5.06
CA THR A 114 20.17 16.79 6.43
C THR A 114 21.32 17.75 6.73
N ASP A 115 22.52 17.46 6.21
CA ASP A 115 23.69 18.34 6.30
C ASP A 115 23.62 19.55 5.34
N GLY A 116 22.57 19.68 4.52
CA GLY A 116 22.46 20.71 3.49
C GLY A 116 23.45 20.52 2.32
N ARG A 117 23.93 19.29 2.10
CA ARG A 117 24.80 18.91 0.98
C ARG A 117 23.98 18.47 -0.23
N ALA A 118 24.61 18.48 -1.40
CA ALA A 118 24.00 17.95 -2.61
C ALA A 118 23.83 16.42 -2.53
N ILE A 119 22.88 15.89 -3.29
CA ILE A 119 22.66 14.45 -3.43
C ILE A 119 23.95 13.81 -3.97
N PRO A 120 24.51 12.77 -3.29
CA PRO A 120 25.76 12.12 -3.69
C PRO A 120 25.77 11.65 -5.16
N GLU A 121 26.93 11.65 -5.81
CA GLU A 121 27.07 11.12 -7.17
C GLU A 121 26.89 9.60 -7.24
N SER A 122 27.10 8.90 -6.13
CA SER A 122 26.83 7.48 -5.93
C SER A 122 25.34 7.14 -5.98
N ALA A 123 24.47 8.10 -5.64
CA ALA A 123 23.03 7.87 -5.64
C ALA A 123 22.53 7.65 -7.08
N PRO A 124 21.68 6.63 -7.30
CA PRO A 124 21.29 6.22 -8.65
C PRO A 124 20.62 7.36 -9.43
N PRO A 125 20.64 7.30 -10.78
CA PRO A 125 19.97 8.30 -11.60
C PRO A 125 18.46 8.42 -11.28
N ALA A 126 17.80 7.29 -11.05
CA ALA A 126 16.39 7.20 -10.68
C ALA A 126 16.16 7.31 -9.16
N GLU A 127 16.90 8.19 -8.48
CA GLU A 127 16.73 8.50 -7.06
C GLU A 127 15.50 9.41 -6.84
N LEU A 128 14.67 9.09 -5.84
CA LEU A 128 13.46 9.87 -5.53
C LEU A 128 13.79 11.28 -5.05
N ALA A 129 14.87 11.46 -4.29
CA ALA A 129 15.32 12.80 -3.87
C ALA A 129 15.56 13.74 -5.06
N ARG A 130 16.19 13.24 -6.15
CA ARG A 130 16.45 14.02 -7.37
C ARG A 130 15.14 14.41 -8.05
N GLN A 131 14.19 13.48 -8.11
CA GLN A 131 12.88 13.73 -8.71
C GLN A 131 12.06 14.72 -7.91
N MET A 132 12.01 14.60 -6.58
CA MET A 132 11.33 15.56 -5.73
C MET A 132 11.90 16.97 -5.90
N GLN A 133 13.22 17.14 -5.88
CA GLN A 133 13.86 18.44 -6.16
C GLN A 133 13.49 18.98 -7.56
N SER A 134 13.46 18.13 -8.58
CA SER A 134 13.03 18.52 -9.93
C SER A 134 11.55 18.93 -9.95
N TRP A 135 10.66 18.17 -9.33
CA TRP A 135 9.24 18.51 -9.24
C TRP A 135 9.01 19.81 -8.47
N HIS A 136 9.75 20.07 -7.40
CA HIS A 136 9.71 21.35 -6.67
C HIS A 136 10.08 22.52 -7.58
N SER A 137 11.14 22.37 -8.40
CA SER A 137 11.54 23.38 -9.40
C SER A 137 10.48 23.62 -10.48
N LEU A 138 9.63 22.62 -10.74
CA LEU A 138 8.50 22.68 -11.67
C LEU A 138 7.18 23.11 -11.00
N GLY A 139 7.23 23.58 -9.75
CA GLY A 139 6.09 24.13 -9.03
C GLY A 139 5.30 23.13 -8.19
N ALA A 140 5.82 21.93 -7.90
CA ALA A 140 5.23 21.01 -6.92
C ALA A 140 5.51 21.45 -5.47
N THR A 141 5.18 22.69 -5.14
CA THR A 141 5.32 23.25 -3.78
C THR A 141 3.96 23.62 -3.24
N SER A 142 3.78 23.62 -1.92
CA SER A 142 2.48 23.96 -1.30
C SER A 142 1.96 25.33 -1.76
N THR A 143 2.86 26.30 -1.91
CA THR A 143 2.54 27.65 -2.39
C THR A 143 2.02 27.66 -3.82
N GLN A 144 2.68 26.96 -4.74
CA GLN A 144 2.30 26.92 -6.15
C GLN A 144 1.09 26.03 -6.41
N LEU A 145 0.95 24.93 -5.66
CA LEU A 145 -0.18 24.00 -5.77
C LEU A 145 -1.45 24.54 -5.08
N GLY A 146 -1.34 25.47 -4.14
CA GLY A 146 -2.49 26.04 -3.42
C GLY A 146 -3.09 25.12 -2.35
N TYR A 147 -2.40 24.03 -1.99
CA TYR A 147 -2.72 23.14 -0.87
C TYR A 147 -1.43 22.59 -0.25
N GLU A 148 -1.50 22.21 1.01
CA GLU A 148 -0.34 21.67 1.74
C GLU A 148 0.11 20.34 1.15
N VAL A 149 1.40 20.23 0.83
CA VAL A 149 2.07 18.98 0.46
C VAL A 149 3.28 18.76 1.36
N ARG A 150 3.32 17.61 2.02
CA ARG A 150 4.45 17.17 2.84
C ARG A 150 5.25 16.12 2.07
N TRP A 151 6.57 16.27 2.03
CA TRP A 151 7.47 15.45 1.23
C TRP A 151 8.42 14.68 2.15
N ILE A 152 8.24 13.37 2.22
CA ILE A 152 8.97 12.51 3.14
C ILE A 152 9.84 11.53 2.35
N LEU A 153 11.11 11.42 2.75
CA LEU A 153 12.02 10.38 2.30
C LEU A 153 12.52 9.59 3.49
N GLY A 154 12.80 8.31 3.30
CA GLY A 154 13.42 7.51 4.36
C GLY A 154 14.14 6.27 3.89
N ASP A 155 15.11 5.86 4.68
CA ASP A 155 15.77 4.57 4.57
C ASP A 155 14.93 3.57 5.38
N VAL A 156 14.21 2.71 4.67
CA VAL A 156 13.25 1.77 5.26
C VAL A 156 13.94 0.72 6.12
N GLN A 157 15.19 0.35 5.80
CA GLN A 157 15.92 -0.64 6.58
C GLN A 157 16.49 -0.02 7.86
N ALA A 158 16.95 1.23 7.80
CA ALA A 158 17.49 1.94 8.95
C ALA A 158 16.40 2.59 9.84
N ASP A 159 15.14 2.59 9.39
CA ASP A 159 14.02 3.34 9.99
C ASP A 159 14.39 4.82 10.27
N SER A 160 15.04 5.44 9.27
CA SER A 160 15.50 6.83 9.32
C SER A 160 14.73 7.65 8.29
N TRP A 161 14.22 8.81 8.71
CA TRP A 161 13.28 9.58 7.90
C TRP A 161 13.59 11.08 7.98
N ILE A 162 13.38 11.76 6.85
CA ILE A 162 13.47 13.23 6.75
C ILE A 162 12.20 13.79 6.11
N GLU A 163 11.87 15.02 6.47
CA GLU A 163 10.91 15.86 5.77
C GLU A 163 11.65 16.94 4.97
N LEU A 164 11.36 17.05 3.68
CA LEU A 164 11.90 18.07 2.80
C LEU A 164 11.02 19.32 2.83
N ASP A 165 11.64 20.49 2.96
CA ASP A 165 10.99 21.79 2.75
C ASP A 165 11.38 22.35 1.37
N PRO A 166 10.46 22.35 0.39
CA PRO A 166 10.73 22.88 -0.95
C PRO A 166 11.03 24.38 -0.98
N THR A 167 10.61 25.13 0.05
CA THR A 167 10.73 26.59 0.09
C THR A 167 12.10 27.01 0.58
N SER A 168 12.58 26.39 1.67
CA SER A 168 13.92 26.64 2.20
C SER A 168 15.00 25.76 1.55
N GLN A 169 14.61 24.73 0.78
CA GLN A 169 15.49 23.69 0.24
C GLN A 169 16.29 22.98 1.34
N THR A 170 15.68 22.82 2.52
CA THR A 170 16.29 22.12 3.66
C THR A 170 15.58 20.79 3.90
N ALA A 171 16.24 19.90 4.64
CA ALA A 171 15.66 18.67 5.15
C ALA A 171 15.77 18.62 6.66
N ALA A 172 14.74 18.11 7.33
CA ALA A 172 14.72 17.93 8.78
C ALA A 172 14.47 16.47 9.12
N GLN A 173 15.29 15.91 10.01
CA GLN A 173 15.08 14.58 10.57
C GLN A 173 13.73 14.50 11.30
N ILE A 174 12.98 13.43 11.06
CA ILE A 174 11.73 13.14 11.76
C ILE A 174 11.83 11.77 12.46
N PRO A 175 11.11 11.56 13.59
CA PRO A 175 11.32 10.39 14.43
C PRO A 175 10.83 9.07 13.83
N SER A 176 9.88 9.12 12.89
CA SER A 176 9.30 7.95 12.23
C SER A 176 8.51 8.37 11.00
N LEU A 177 8.17 7.43 10.11
CA LEU A 177 7.23 7.65 9.01
C LEU A 177 5.89 8.23 9.55
N PRO A 178 5.47 9.43 9.12
CA PRO A 178 4.18 9.99 9.52
C PRO A 178 3.03 9.23 8.85
N GLN A 179 1.95 9.03 9.61
CA GLN A 179 0.68 8.52 9.07
C GLN A 179 -0.17 9.69 8.52
N PRO A 180 -1.06 9.45 7.55
CA PRO A 180 -1.88 10.52 6.99
C PRO A 180 -2.84 11.10 8.03
N GLN A 181 -3.06 12.42 7.98
CA GLN A 181 -3.81 13.11 9.02
C GLN A 181 -5.25 12.57 9.12
N GLY A 182 -5.63 12.15 10.33
CA GLY A 182 -6.98 11.67 10.63
C GLY A 182 -7.19 10.17 10.41
N TRP A 183 -6.19 9.43 9.92
CA TRP A 183 -6.26 7.98 9.85
C TRP A 183 -6.22 7.38 11.26
N ARG A 184 -7.19 6.52 11.57
CA ARG A 184 -7.37 5.96 12.92
C ARG A 184 -7.38 4.44 12.94
N HIS A 185 -7.71 3.80 11.83
CA HIS A 185 -8.02 2.37 11.72
C HIS A 185 -7.00 1.60 10.89
N VAL A 186 -6.32 2.24 9.94
CA VAL A 186 -5.32 1.62 9.06
C VAL A 186 -3.96 2.28 9.30
N ASN A 187 -2.93 1.46 9.46
CA ASN A 187 -1.54 1.88 9.45
C ASN A 187 -0.92 1.56 8.08
N ILE A 188 -0.07 2.46 7.59
CA ILE A 188 0.76 2.28 6.41
C ILE A 188 2.18 1.97 6.90
N VAL A 189 2.71 0.83 6.51
CA VAL A 189 4.00 0.31 6.97
C VAL A 189 4.89 0.04 5.75
N PRO A 190 6.07 0.67 5.64
CA PRO A 190 7.04 0.35 4.60
C PRO A 190 7.76 -0.94 4.95
N LEU A 191 8.06 -1.76 3.95
CA LEU A 191 8.82 -2.99 4.11
C LEU A 191 10.02 -2.96 3.16
N ALA A 192 11.20 -3.26 3.70
CA ALA A 192 12.43 -3.27 2.89
C ALA A 192 12.34 -4.31 1.76
N THR A 193 12.68 -3.88 0.55
CA THR A 193 12.76 -4.73 -0.65
C THR A 193 14.16 -4.71 -1.27
N THR A 194 14.36 -5.52 -2.30
CA THR A 194 15.65 -5.65 -2.97
C THR A 194 15.49 -5.27 -4.44
N HIS A 195 15.97 -4.09 -4.83
CA HIS A 195 15.91 -3.61 -6.20
C HIS A 195 17.13 -2.76 -6.57
N THR A 196 17.21 -2.33 -7.84
CA THR A 196 18.38 -1.61 -8.40
C THR A 196 18.56 -0.17 -7.88
N VAL A 197 17.52 0.39 -7.27
CA VAL A 197 17.50 1.69 -6.60
C VAL A 197 16.86 1.52 -5.22
N PRO A 198 16.99 2.47 -4.28
CA PRO A 198 16.26 2.41 -3.02
C PRO A 198 14.78 2.14 -3.24
N SER A 199 14.27 1.08 -2.60
CA SER A 199 12.93 0.57 -2.83
C SER A 199 12.29 0.03 -1.55
N CYS A 200 10.96 -0.01 -1.56
CA CYS A 200 10.18 -0.64 -0.52
C CYS A 200 8.83 -1.14 -1.04
N ALA A 201 8.28 -2.13 -0.33
CA ALA A 201 6.89 -2.51 -0.43
C ALA A 201 6.04 -1.71 0.57
N TRP A 202 4.74 -1.57 0.29
CA TRP A 202 3.79 -0.91 1.18
C TRP A 202 2.79 -1.92 1.73
N MET A 203 2.75 -2.05 3.05
CA MET A 203 1.73 -2.81 3.78
C MET A 203 0.69 -1.88 4.38
N PHE A 204 -0.57 -2.25 4.18
CA PHE A 204 -1.71 -1.63 4.82
C PHE A 204 -2.27 -2.60 5.86
N GLU A 205 -2.18 -2.22 7.13
CA GLU A 205 -2.58 -3.04 8.25
C GLU A 205 -3.72 -2.38 9.02
N THR A 206 -4.85 -3.07 9.19
CA THR A 206 -5.90 -2.59 10.09
C THR A 206 -5.49 -2.80 11.54
N LYS A 207 -5.67 -1.80 12.39
CA LYS A 207 -5.39 -1.93 13.83
C LYS A 207 -6.18 -3.07 14.45
N GLU A 208 -5.53 -3.78 15.36
CA GLU A 208 -6.17 -4.77 16.20
C GLU A 208 -7.34 -4.15 16.96
N LYS A 209 -8.48 -4.85 16.98
CA LYS A 209 -9.66 -4.42 17.72
C LYS A 209 -10.03 -5.48 18.75
N ALA A 210 -10.20 -5.04 20.00
CA ALA A 210 -10.76 -5.89 21.04
C ALA A 210 -12.13 -6.43 20.60
N GLY A 211 -12.38 -7.71 20.87
CA GLY A 211 -13.62 -8.38 20.50
C GLY A 211 -14.86 -7.69 21.09
N LYS A 212 -16.02 -7.85 20.45
CA LYS A 212 -17.25 -7.13 20.80
C LYS A 212 -17.61 -7.34 22.27
N PHE A 213 -17.85 -6.25 23.00
CA PHE A 213 -18.27 -6.30 24.39
C PHE A 213 -19.69 -6.84 24.51
N ASN A 214 -19.90 -7.83 25.37
CA ASN A 214 -21.18 -8.47 25.62
C ASN A 214 -22.03 -7.62 26.57
N ARG A 215 -22.71 -6.63 25.98
CA ARG A 215 -23.62 -5.72 26.71
C ARG A 215 -24.81 -6.44 27.34
N LEU A 216 -25.26 -7.55 26.75
CA LEU A 216 -26.37 -8.34 27.29
C LEU A 216 -25.97 -9.00 28.61
N LYS A 217 -24.83 -9.71 28.63
CA LYS A 217 -24.28 -10.30 29.87
C LYS A 217 -24.03 -9.24 30.95
N ALA A 218 -23.51 -8.07 30.58
CA ALA A 218 -23.31 -6.97 31.52
C ALA A 218 -24.64 -6.43 32.10
N ALA A 219 -25.69 -6.36 31.28
CA ALA A 219 -27.01 -5.95 31.73
C ALA A 219 -27.68 -7.00 32.63
N GLU A 220 -27.54 -8.29 32.32
CA GLU A 220 -28.04 -9.41 33.14
C GLU A 220 -27.44 -9.38 34.55
N LEU A 221 -26.14 -9.07 34.64
CA LEU A 221 -25.40 -8.93 35.91
C LEU A 221 -25.58 -7.55 36.57
N ARG A 222 -26.42 -6.67 35.99
CA ARG A 222 -26.73 -5.32 36.48
C ARG A 222 -25.48 -4.47 36.77
N LEU A 223 -24.45 -4.62 35.92
CA LEU A 223 -23.19 -3.90 36.08
C LEU A 223 -23.36 -2.41 35.84
N THR A 224 -22.76 -1.60 36.72
CA THR A 224 -22.71 -0.14 36.55
C THR A 224 -21.88 0.27 35.34
N THR A 225 -22.07 1.50 34.85
CA THR A 225 -21.27 2.06 33.74
C THR A 225 -19.77 2.04 34.02
N ALA A 226 -19.37 2.27 35.27
CA ALA A 226 -17.97 2.19 35.68
C ALA A 226 -17.44 0.76 35.54
N GLN A 227 -18.16 -0.23 36.08
CA GLN A 227 -17.79 -1.66 35.97
C GLN A 227 -17.74 -2.15 34.52
N GLN A 228 -18.67 -1.70 33.68
CA GLN A 228 -18.65 -1.98 32.24
C GLN A 228 -17.43 -1.35 31.54
N THR A 229 -17.00 -0.17 31.98
CA THR A 229 -15.81 0.51 31.44
C THR A 229 -14.54 -0.25 31.82
N GLU A 230 -14.41 -0.69 33.08
CA GLU A 230 -13.30 -1.51 33.56
C GLU A 230 -13.18 -2.82 32.77
N LEU A 231 -14.26 -3.62 32.72
CA LEU A 231 -14.31 -4.86 31.95
C LEU A 231 -14.10 -4.60 30.45
N GLY A 232 -14.63 -3.50 29.94
CA GLY A 232 -14.39 -3.05 28.57
C GLY A 232 -12.91 -2.77 28.31
N GLN A 233 -12.18 -2.21 29.26
CA GLN A 233 -10.74 -1.93 29.12
C GLN A 233 -9.86 -3.16 29.42
N GLY A 234 -10.47 -4.34 29.58
CA GLY A 234 -9.74 -5.58 29.83
C GLY A 234 -9.35 -5.78 31.29
N ARG A 235 -9.91 -5.00 32.22
CA ARG A 235 -9.63 -5.10 33.65
C ARG A 235 -10.69 -5.93 34.36
N ASP A 236 -10.24 -6.96 35.06
CA ASP A 236 -11.09 -7.79 35.91
C ASP A 236 -11.63 -6.95 37.07
N ILE A 237 -12.86 -7.24 37.51
CA ILE A 237 -13.50 -6.52 38.61
C ILE A 237 -13.99 -7.47 39.69
N THR A 238 -14.03 -6.99 40.93
CA THR A 238 -14.70 -7.67 42.03
C THR A 238 -15.97 -6.91 42.40
N LEU A 239 -17.10 -7.62 42.44
CA LEU A 239 -18.40 -7.07 42.82
C LEU A 239 -18.52 -6.94 44.34
N ALA A 240 -19.49 -6.15 44.81
CA ALA A 240 -19.72 -5.93 46.24
C ALA A 240 -20.13 -7.20 47.01
N ASN A 241 -20.65 -8.22 46.31
CA ASN A 241 -20.95 -9.54 46.87
C ASN A 241 -19.70 -10.46 46.95
N GLY A 242 -18.52 -9.98 46.57
CA GLY A 242 -17.26 -10.74 46.54
C GLY A 242 -17.02 -11.55 45.26
N GLU A 243 -17.95 -11.53 44.30
CA GLU A 243 -17.80 -12.24 43.04
C GLU A 243 -16.75 -11.57 42.14
N SER A 244 -15.81 -12.34 41.60
CA SER A 244 -14.79 -11.85 40.67
C SER A 244 -15.22 -12.12 39.23
N LEU A 245 -15.21 -11.08 38.40
CA LEU A 245 -15.60 -11.13 37.00
C LEU A 245 -14.38 -10.88 36.11
N ALA A 246 -14.01 -11.88 35.32
CA ALA A 246 -12.94 -11.76 34.33
C ALA A 246 -13.40 -10.97 33.10
N ALA A 247 -12.65 -9.94 32.71
CA ALA A 247 -12.92 -9.08 31.56
C ALA A 247 -12.98 -9.85 30.24
N SER A 248 -12.12 -10.87 30.10
CA SER A 248 -12.12 -11.79 28.96
C SER A 248 -13.48 -12.47 28.75
N SER A 249 -14.23 -12.73 29.82
CA SER A 249 -15.56 -13.35 29.76
C SER A 249 -16.66 -12.40 29.25
N PHE A 250 -16.36 -11.12 29.07
CA PHE A 250 -17.28 -10.10 28.54
C PHE A 250 -16.94 -9.65 27.12
N ARG A 251 -15.95 -10.27 26.47
CA ARG A 251 -15.60 -9.95 25.08
C ARG A 251 -15.58 -11.22 24.23
N SER A 252 -15.91 -11.07 22.95
CA SER A 252 -15.59 -12.11 21.96
C SER A 252 -14.07 -12.19 21.74
N ALA A 253 -13.64 -13.15 20.93
CA ALA A 253 -12.26 -13.16 20.41
C ALA A 253 -11.91 -11.80 19.78
N ALA A 254 -10.63 -11.41 19.91
CA ALA A 254 -10.09 -10.22 19.26
C ALA A 254 -10.26 -10.32 17.74
N ILE A 255 -10.39 -9.16 17.09
CA ILE A 255 -10.42 -9.10 15.64
C ILE A 255 -8.98 -8.89 15.19
N GLU A 256 -8.43 -9.94 14.59
CA GLU A 256 -7.09 -9.95 14.05
C GLU A 256 -6.91 -8.82 13.00
N PRO A 257 -5.73 -8.17 12.97
CA PRO A 257 -5.34 -7.24 11.92
C PRO A 257 -5.50 -7.86 10.53
N ARG A 258 -5.95 -7.05 9.58
CA ARG A 258 -5.97 -7.39 8.15
C ARG A 258 -4.80 -6.74 7.46
N ARG A 259 -4.07 -7.50 6.65
CA ARG A 259 -2.82 -7.10 5.99
C ARG A 259 -2.94 -7.25 4.48
N LEU A 260 -2.77 -6.14 3.77
CA LEU A 260 -2.61 -6.10 2.32
C LEU A 260 -1.24 -5.51 1.98
N VAL A 261 -0.44 -6.24 1.21
CA VAL A 261 0.90 -5.83 0.79
C VAL A 261 0.92 -5.55 -0.71
N VAL A 262 1.55 -4.45 -1.14
CA VAL A 262 1.90 -4.17 -2.53
C VAL A 262 3.41 -4.11 -2.63
N SER A 263 4.03 -5.02 -3.40
CA SER A 263 5.48 -5.24 -3.38
C SER A 263 6.30 -4.07 -3.93
N GLY A 264 5.76 -3.33 -4.91
CA GLY A 264 6.60 -2.58 -5.84
C GLY A 264 7.50 -3.52 -6.64
N ASP A 265 8.61 -2.98 -7.15
CA ASP A 265 9.62 -3.78 -7.84
C ASP A 265 10.64 -4.35 -6.85
N THR A 266 10.86 -5.65 -6.93
CA THR A 266 11.75 -6.38 -6.05
C THR A 266 12.12 -7.76 -6.59
N ALA A 267 13.34 -8.18 -6.26
CA ALA A 267 13.71 -9.59 -6.26
C ALA A 267 12.84 -10.41 -5.29
N GLU A 268 12.69 -11.69 -5.58
CA GLU A 268 11.92 -12.61 -4.72
C GLU A 268 12.50 -12.67 -3.30
N GLN A 269 11.67 -13.05 -2.32
CA GLN A 269 12.10 -13.24 -0.92
C GLN A 269 12.69 -11.98 -0.26
N ALA A 270 12.24 -10.80 -0.71
CA ALA A 270 12.55 -9.50 -0.11
C ALA A 270 12.49 -9.55 1.43
N PRO A 271 13.52 -9.03 2.14
CA PRO A 271 13.68 -9.25 3.58
C PRO A 271 12.49 -8.72 4.40
N GLY A 272 11.96 -7.56 4.05
CA GLY A 272 10.81 -6.97 4.75
C GLY A 272 9.52 -7.74 4.54
N ILE A 273 9.30 -8.31 3.34
CA ILE A 273 8.10 -9.09 3.04
C ILE A 273 8.20 -10.48 3.69
N LYS A 274 9.35 -11.15 3.54
CA LYS A 274 9.60 -12.50 4.07
C LYS A 274 9.53 -12.55 5.61
N ALA A 275 9.87 -11.46 6.28
CA ALA A 275 9.81 -11.38 7.74
C ALA A 275 8.38 -11.32 8.29
N LEU A 276 7.37 -11.09 7.45
CA LEU A 276 5.98 -11.08 7.86
C LEU A 276 5.45 -12.49 8.15
N SER A 277 4.34 -12.53 8.87
CA SER A 277 3.52 -13.72 9.06
C SER A 277 2.05 -13.36 8.89
N ALA A 278 1.23 -14.25 8.34
CA ALA A 278 -0.22 -14.09 8.21
C ALA A 278 -0.61 -12.83 7.41
N VAL A 279 -0.29 -12.82 6.12
CA VAL A 279 -0.74 -11.78 5.17
C VAL A 279 -2.07 -12.21 4.55
N ASP A 280 -3.08 -11.36 4.47
CA ASP A 280 -4.32 -11.76 3.80
C ASP A 280 -4.16 -11.70 2.27
N VAL A 281 -3.55 -10.62 1.77
CA VAL A 281 -3.36 -10.37 0.33
C VAL A 281 -1.97 -9.83 0.08
N ILE A 282 -1.27 -10.40 -0.89
CA ILE A 282 -0.05 -9.81 -1.46
C ILE A 282 -0.23 -9.60 -2.97
N VAL A 283 -0.06 -8.35 -3.40
CA VAL A 283 0.06 -7.98 -4.81
C VAL A 283 1.54 -7.88 -5.12
N HIS A 284 2.04 -8.84 -5.89
CA HIS A 284 3.47 -9.01 -6.12
C HIS A 284 3.80 -8.86 -7.61
N GLU A 285 4.92 -8.20 -7.90
CA GLU A 285 5.46 -8.18 -9.25
C GLU A 285 5.84 -9.59 -9.73
N ALA A 286 5.58 -9.85 -11.00
CA ALA A 286 5.95 -11.07 -11.71
C ALA A 286 6.40 -10.68 -13.12
N THR A 287 7.44 -9.84 -13.18
CA THR A 287 7.92 -9.24 -14.44
C THR A 287 8.39 -10.30 -15.42
N PHE A 288 8.96 -11.40 -14.93
CA PHE A 288 9.52 -12.48 -15.74
C PHE A 288 8.79 -13.82 -15.56
N LEU A 289 8.96 -14.69 -16.55
CA LEU A 289 8.61 -16.11 -16.46
C LEU A 289 9.83 -16.90 -16.01
N ASP A 290 9.65 -18.15 -15.60
CA ASP A 290 10.76 -18.98 -15.10
C ASP A 290 11.83 -19.27 -16.16
N ASP A 291 11.46 -19.29 -17.45
CA ASP A 291 12.39 -19.43 -18.57
C ASP A 291 13.39 -18.26 -18.71
N THR A 292 13.14 -17.17 -18.00
CA THR A 292 13.93 -15.93 -17.99
C THR A 292 14.37 -15.54 -16.58
N LYS A 293 14.47 -16.52 -15.67
CA LYS A 293 14.91 -16.32 -14.27
C LYS A 293 16.28 -15.63 -14.12
N ASP A 294 17.20 -15.88 -15.04
CA ASP A 294 18.52 -15.20 -15.04
C ASP A 294 18.35 -13.68 -15.21
N HIS A 295 17.45 -13.25 -16.09
CA HIS A 295 17.13 -11.82 -16.25
C HIS A 295 16.45 -11.24 -15.02
N ALA A 296 15.55 -12.01 -14.37
CA ALA A 296 14.92 -11.58 -13.12
C ALA A 296 15.98 -11.33 -12.03
N THR A 297 16.96 -12.22 -11.92
CA THR A 297 18.07 -12.09 -10.97
C THR A 297 18.97 -10.91 -11.31
N GLU A 298 19.34 -10.75 -12.58
CA GLU A 298 20.20 -9.66 -13.06
C GLU A 298 19.57 -8.28 -12.82
N HIS A 299 18.27 -8.15 -13.05
CA HIS A 299 17.54 -6.87 -12.93
C HIS A 299 16.84 -6.69 -11.58
N LEU A 300 17.05 -7.60 -10.62
CA LEU A 300 16.44 -7.57 -9.29
C LEU A 300 14.91 -7.44 -9.32
N HIS A 301 14.30 -8.31 -10.14
CA HIS A 301 12.85 -8.52 -10.28
C HIS A 301 12.48 -9.96 -9.90
N SER A 302 11.18 -10.25 -9.91
CA SER A 302 10.65 -11.57 -9.58
C SER A 302 10.09 -12.32 -10.80
N THR A 303 10.21 -13.64 -10.77
CA THR A 303 9.40 -14.51 -11.64
C THR A 303 8.05 -14.81 -10.98
N ALA A 304 7.10 -15.35 -11.74
CA ALA A 304 5.82 -15.80 -11.19
C ALA A 304 6.00 -16.83 -10.06
N THR A 305 6.94 -17.78 -10.19
CA THR A 305 7.23 -18.74 -9.11
C THR A 305 7.96 -18.08 -7.93
N GLY A 306 8.81 -17.09 -8.17
CA GLY A 306 9.44 -16.30 -7.11
C GLY A 306 8.41 -15.50 -6.29
N ALA A 307 7.41 -14.93 -6.95
CA ALA A 307 6.26 -14.30 -6.30
C ALA A 307 5.48 -15.32 -5.45
N THR A 308 5.23 -16.53 -5.96
CA THR A 308 4.60 -17.63 -5.20
C THR A 308 5.41 -18.01 -3.96
N ARG A 309 6.71 -18.25 -4.09
CA ARG A 309 7.58 -18.57 -2.94
C ARG A 309 7.53 -17.46 -1.89
N THR A 310 7.51 -16.19 -2.34
CA THR A 310 7.42 -15.03 -1.45
C THR A 310 6.09 -15.02 -0.69
N ALA A 311 4.97 -15.21 -1.39
CA ALA A 311 3.65 -15.31 -0.79
C ALA A 311 3.54 -16.46 0.24
N LEU A 312 4.09 -17.64 -0.08
CA LEU A 312 4.15 -18.76 0.85
C LEU A 312 4.98 -18.42 2.10
N SER A 313 6.13 -17.75 1.92
CA SER A 313 7.04 -17.42 3.03
C SER A 313 6.44 -16.47 4.06
N CYS A 314 5.61 -15.51 3.62
CA CYS A 314 4.94 -14.57 4.53
C CYS A 314 3.58 -15.10 5.04
N GLY A 315 3.20 -16.32 4.68
CA GLY A 315 1.92 -16.92 5.02
C GLY A 315 0.75 -16.13 4.44
N ALA A 316 0.84 -15.76 3.17
CA ALA A 316 -0.25 -15.10 2.45
C ALA A 316 -1.45 -16.06 2.27
N ASN A 317 -2.67 -15.53 2.21
CA ASN A 317 -3.85 -16.31 1.79
C ASN A 317 -4.12 -16.16 0.29
N HIS A 318 -3.85 -14.98 -0.28
CA HIS A 318 -4.10 -14.66 -1.69
C HIS A 318 -2.91 -13.92 -2.30
N LEU A 319 -2.35 -14.48 -3.37
CA LEU A 319 -1.37 -13.85 -4.24
C LEU A 319 -2.03 -13.28 -5.50
N VAL A 320 -1.78 -12.00 -5.79
CA VAL A 320 -2.16 -11.34 -7.04
C VAL A 320 -0.90 -10.96 -7.81
N LEU A 321 -0.71 -11.55 -8.98
CA LEU A 321 0.44 -11.27 -9.84
C LEU A 321 0.18 -10.01 -10.68
N THR A 322 1.18 -9.14 -10.80
CA THR A 322 1.12 -7.91 -11.59
C THR A 322 2.48 -7.56 -12.21
N HIS A 323 2.59 -6.37 -12.80
CA HIS A 323 3.84 -5.78 -13.30
C HIS A 323 4.53 -6.64 -14.37
N PHE A 324 3.77 -7.06 -15.37
CA PHE A 324 4.22 -7.99 -16.39
C PHE A 324 5.08 -7.31 -17.45
N SER A 325 6.18 -7.97 -17.84
CA SER A 325 6.95 -7.58 -19.02
C SER A 325 6.07 -7.53 -20.26
N ALA A 326 6.37 -6.61 -21.18
CA ALA A 326 5.71 -6.53 -22.50
C ALA A 326 5.82 -7.83 -23.32
N ARG A 327 6.73 -8.74 -22.95
CA ARG A 327 6.89 -10.08 -23.56
C ARG A 327 5.77 -11.04 -23.17
N ILE A 328 5.19 -10.88 -21.98
CA ILE A 328 4.09 -11.71 -21.49
C ILE A 328 2.77 -11.20 -22.09
N LYS A 329 2.34 -11.83 -23.18
CA LYS A 329 1.08 -11.46 -23.86
C LYS A 329 -0.15 -12.09 -23.21
N ASP A 330 0.01 -13.32 -22.74
CA ASP A 330 -1.04 -14.10 -22.12
C ASP A 330 -0.77 -14.22 -20.61
N PRO A 331 -1.59 -13.59 -19.75
CA PRO A 331 -1.41 -13.66 -18.31
C PRO A 331 -1.77 -15.04 -17.73
N THR A 332 -2.34 -15.97 -18.50
CA THR A 332 -2.54 -17.34 -18.02
C THR A 332 -1.22 -18.10 -17.86
N VAL A 333 -0.18 -17.73 -18.60
CA VAL A 333 1.15 -18.35 -18.51
C VAL A 333 1.81 -18.15 -17.13
N PRO A 334 1.97 -16.92 -16.61
CA PRO A 334 2.51 -16.74 -15.25
C PRO A 334 1.56 -17.30 -14.18
N LEU A 335 0.25 -17.32 -14.41
CA LEU A 335 -0.71 -17.95 -13.49
C LEU A 335 -0.46 -19.46 -13.37
N ASP A 336 -0.25 -20.15 -14.49
CA ASP A 336 0.05 -21.58 -14.52
C ASP A 336 1.37 -21.91 -13.84
N GLU A 337 2.42 -21.10 -14.05
CA GLU A 337 3.71 -21.23 -13.35
C GLU A 337 3.54 -21.07 -11.84
N ALA A 338 2.89 -19.98 -11.42
CA ALA A 338 2.65 -19.68 -10.01
C ALA A 338 1.82 -20.77 -9.31
N THR A 339 0.80 -21.30 -9.98
CA THR A 339 -0.07 -22.36 -9.46
C THR A 339 0.68 -23.69 -9.31
N LYS A 340 1.59 -24.02 -10.24
CA LYS A 340 2.41 -25.23 -10.15
C LYS A 340 3.42 -25.16 -9.00
N GLU A 341 3.94 -23.97 -8.70
CA GLU A 341 4.88 -23.77 -7.58
C GLU A 341 4.20 -23.98 -6.21
N ASP A 342 2.92 -23.63 -6.05
CA ASP A 342 2.14 -23.93 -4.84
C ASP A 342 1.61 -25.37 -4.85
N ALA A 343 2.52 -26.33 -4.71
CA ALA A 343 2.20 -27.77 -4.77
C ALA A 343 1.13 -28.22 -3.75
N ASN A 344 0.93 -27.47 -2.66
CA ASN A 344 -0.04 -27.78 -1.61
C ASN A 344 -1.40 -27.11 -1.81
N ASN A 345 -1.57 -26.27 -2.84
CA ASN A 345 -2.77 -25.45 -3.08
C ASN A 345 -3.18 -24.67 -1.81
N SER A 346 -2.20 -24.09 -1.15
CA SER A 346 -2.38 -23.33 0.09
C SER A 346 -2.72 -21.86 -0.16
N LEU A 347 -2.46 -21.37 -1.38
CA LEU A 347 -2.73 -20.01 -1.83
C LEU A 347 -3.91 -19.98 -2.80
N THR A 348 -4.71 -18.92 -2.69
CA THR A 348 -5.48 -18.45 -3.86
C THR A 348 -4.53 -17.62 -4.73
N ILE A 349 -4.41 -17.94 -6.02
CA ILE A 349 -3.54 -17.20 -6.95
C ILE A 349 -4.39 -16.63 -8.09
N SER A 350 -4.13 -15.37 -8.45
CA SER A 350 -4.81 -14.69 -9.55
C SER A 350 -3.89 -13.68 -10.23
N VAL A 351 -4.28 -13.19 -11.40
CA VAL A 351 -3.54 -12.22 -12.19
C VAL A 351 -4.31 -10.91 -12.28
N ALA A 352 -3.65 -9.79 -12.03
CA ALA A 352 -4.27 -8.48 -12.11
C ALA A 352 -4.44 -8.02 -13.57
N LYS A 353 -5.52 -7.27 -13.82
CA LYS A 353 -5.72 -6.45 -15.01
C LYS A 353 -6.00 -5.00 -14.62
N ASP A 354 -5.77 -4.11 -15.57
CA ASP A 354 -6.04 -2.69 -15.40
C ASP A 354 -7.53 -2.43 -15.16
N GLY A 355 -7.86 -1.87 -14.00
CA GLY A 355 -9.23 -1.63 -13.54
C GLY A 355 -9.76 -2.62 -12.52
N ASP A 356 -9.02 -3.69 -12.24
CA ASP A 356 -9.41 -4.71 -11.27
C ASP A 356 -9.45 -4.16 -9.85
N ARG A 357 -10.18 -4.85 -8.98
CA ARG A 357 -10.38 -4.48 -7.57
C ARG A 357 -10.13 -5.70 -6.69
N ILE A 358 -9.35 -5.53 -5.63
CA ILE A 358 -9.18 -6.55 -4.59
C ILE A 358 -9.88 -6.07 -3.33
N LEU A 359 -10.90 -6.81 -2.89
CA LEU A 359 -11.68 -6.52 -1.70
C LEU A 359 -11.21 -7.42 -0.55
N LEU A 360 -10.78 -6.83 0.55
CA LEU A 360 -10.44 -7.54 1.78
C LEU A 360 -11.44 -7.18 2.88
N GLY A 361 -12.23 -8.18 3.28
CA GLY A 361 -13.25 -8.07 4.32
C GLY A 361 -12.68 -8.20 5.73
N SER A 362 -13.47 -7.74 6.71
CA SER A 362 -13.11 -7.80 8.14
C SER A 362 -12.81 -9.21 8.67
N SER A 363 -13.35 -10.25 8.04
CA SER A 363 -13.15 -11.66 8.40
C SER A 363 -11.93 -12.30 7.70
N GLY A 364 -11.16 -11.54 6.92
CA GLY A 364 -10.08 -12.09 6.08
C GLY A 364 -10.56 -12.66 4.74
N GLN A 365 -11.86 -12.56 4.43
CA GLN A 365 -12.37 -12.96 3.12
C GLN A 365 -11.85 -11.99 2.06
N THR A 366 -11.16 -12.53 1.06
CA THR A 366 -10.70 -11.79 -0.11
C THR A 366 -11.60 -12.06 -1.31
N THR A 367 -11.83 -11.06 -2.14
CA THR A 367 -12.49 -11.20 -3.45
C THR A 367 -11.73 -10.38 -4.47
N HIS A 368 -11.28 -11.04 -5.54
CA HIS A 368 -10.74 -10.37 -6.71
C HIS A 368 -11.90 -10.11 -7.68
N LEU A 369 -12.14 -8.84 -7.99
CA LEU A 369 -13.13 -8.39 -8.94
C LEU A 369 -12.44 -7.90 -10.22
N SER A 370 -12.58 -8.64 -11.31
CA SER A 370 -12.03 -8.26 -12.61
C SER A 370 -12.98 -7.38 -13.42
N TRP A 371 -12.44 -6.34 -14.06
CA TRP A 371 -13.20 -5.45 -14.94
C TRP A 371 -13.54 -6.13 -16.26
N THR A 372 -14.84 -6.20 -16.61
CA THR A 372 -15.34 -6.88 -17.82
C THR A 372 -15.68 -5.94 -18.99
N GLY A 373 -15.57 -4.62 -18.78
CA GLY A 373 -16.00 -3.59 -19.75
C GLY A 373 -17.36 -2.96 -19.42
N ASP A 374 -18.24 -3.69 -18.74
CA ASP A 374 -19.59 -3.30 -18.34
C ASP A 374 -19.89 -3.52 -16.85
N GLY A 375 -18.85 -3.78 -16.05
CA GLY A 375 -18.96 -4.06 -14.64
C GLY A 375 -17.73 -4.80 -14.10
N TRP A 376 -17.88 -5.31 -12.88
CA TRP A 376 -16.88 -6.16 -12.24
C TRP A 376 -17.48 -7.54 -11.96
N ALA A 377 -16.71 -8.59 -12.25
CA ALA A 377 -17.04 -9.99 -11.96
C ALA A 377 -15.99 -10.60 -11.02
N ALA A 378 -16.45 -11.45 -10.10
CA ALA A 378 -15.58 -12.14 -9.14
C ALA A 378 -14.92 -13.38 -9.75
#